data_AF-A0AA91YW04-F1
#
_entry.id   AF-A0AA91YW04-F1
#
_cell.length_a   1.000
_cell.length_b   1.000
_cell.length_c   1.000
_cell.angle_alpha   90.00
_cell.angle_beta   90.00
_cell.angle_gamma   90.00
#
_symmetry.space_group_name_H-M   'P 1'
#
loop_
_entity.id
_entity.type
_entity.pdbx_description
1 polymer ?
#
loop_
_entity_poly.entity_id
_entity_poly.type
_entity_poly.pdbx_seq_one_letter_code
_entity_poly.pdbx_strand_id
1 'polypeptide(L)'
;MVERIYPVGIQTFSDIIKRGCVYVDKTDLIYKLTKKYKYVFLSRPRRFGKSLLSTTLHSYFAGEKDLFKGLAIEGLEKDWTEYPVLHFDMSTFKNCNLKDLQSKFNYKLSEYESIWGNNPESETPGDRFKNLIISAKEQTGKPVIIIIDEYDAPLLDVLHNEDRLSEIRTVIQEFYAPIKANDEYIRFAFITGITKFSQLSIFSAINNLANISMDPEFAAICGITKEELTTTLNQDIELMAEHNGVSKEEMARMLQENYDGYHFTRNSPDIFNPFSLMRALASGEIEDYWFASGTSTYLINQMQRFKTDVTELDNVFAFSSSFDRPTEKMTDALPLLYQSGYLTIKDYDPLTKGYFLGIPNKEVRAGLMENLLPLYTNLSDGTSLGFAARFYQALVYGNIDKAMTLMKSYFASIPYPEGGKDVLADMQKNEYYYETVFYIMLSMMNIAVLTQVKSCRGRADAVMFSPHTIFVFEIKINKPAKEALAQIDEKGYMVPFEADERKLVKIGISFSTETRTIEDWEYRILDKASTKPTLKKAYSVEEKRKEHGNAYLPWEKEADDILIKFYNEGKKIKEIAEIMERSRGAIYSRLKKLGIIN
;
A
#
# COMPACT_ATOMS: atom_id res chain seq x y z
N MET A 1 23.39 17.52 18.56
CA MET A 1 22.14 17.68 17.79
C MET A 1 21.00 17.64 18.78
N VAL A 2 20.02 18.54 18.66
CA VAL A 2 18.77 18.41 19.42
C VAL A 2 18.07 17.16 18.91
N GLU A 3 17.67 16.28 19.82
CA GLU A 3 16.95 15.05 19.49
C GLU A 3 15.63 15.41 18.79
N ARG A 4 15.41 14.88 17.58
CA ARG A 4 14.17 15.05 16.81
C ARG A 4 13.05 14.29 17.53
N ILE A 5 11.96 14.97 17.88
CA ILE A 5 10.80 14.35 18.53
C ILE A 5 9.68 14.19 17.50
N TYR A 6 9.27 12.96 17.19
CA TYR A 6 8.17 12.72 16.25
C TYR A 6 6.80 12.73 16.97
N PRO A 7 5.73 13.26 16.35
CA PRO A 7 4.40 13.38 16.95
C PRO A 7 3.61 12.06 16.92
N VAL A 8 4.26 10.97 17.29
CA VAL A 8 3.68 9.64 17.25
C VAL A 8 2.59 9.50 18.32
N GLY A 9 1.34 9.34 17.88
CA GLY A 9 0.18 9.25 18.78
C GLY A 9 -0.33 10.59 19.32
N ILE A 10 0.24 11.72 18.87
CA ILE A 10 -0.21 13.06 19.26
C ILE A 10 -0.98 13.66 18.10
N GLN A 11 -2.23 14.03 18.36
CA GLN A 11 -3.13 14.60 17.35
C GLN A 11 -3.47 16.07 17.62
N THR A 12 -3.05 16.60 18.77
CA THR A 12 -3.28 17.99 19.17
C THR A 12 -2.17 18.87 18.62
N PHE A 13 -2.52 19.82 17.74
CA PHE A 13 -1.58 20.78 17.17
C PHE A 13 -0.77 21.53 18.25
N SER A 14 -1.44 22.07 19.27
CA SER A 14 -0.77 22.83 20.32
C SER A 14 0.24 22.00 21.11
N ASP A 15 -0.01 20.71 21.35
CA ASP A 15 0.93 19.80 22.01
C ASP A 15 2.15 19.51 21.13
N ILE A 16 1.95 19.32 19.82
CA ILE A 16 3.05 19.11 18.87
C ILE A 16 4.00 20.32 18.90
N ILE A 17 3.47 21.54 18.81
CA ILE A 17 4.28 22.75 18.82
C ILE A 17 4.96 22.97 20.17
N LYS A 18 4.23 22.87 21.28
CA LYS A 18 4.77 23.10 22.63
C LYS A 18 5.86 22.09 23.02
N ARG A 19 5.77 20.85 22.52
CA ARG A 19 6.77 19.80 22.76
C ARG A 19 7.96 19.88 21.80
N GLY A 20 7.95 20.80 20.84
CA GLY A 20 8.98 20.89 19.81
C GLY A 20 9.02 19.65 18.90
N CYS A 21 7.87 19.02 18.68
CA CYS A 21 7.76 17.89 17.77
C CYS A 21 7.90 18.34 16.31
N VAL A 22 8.31 17.40 15.46
CA VAL A 22 8.31 17.60 14.01
C VAL A 22 6.88 17.89 13.54
N TYR A 23 6.71 19.01 12.85
CA TYR A 23 5.45 19.42 12.23
C TYR A 23 5.70 19.76 10.76
N VAL A 24 4.97 19.11 9.86
CA VAL A 24 4.99 19.44 8.44
C VAL A 24 3.92 20.50 8.19
N ASP A 25 4.36 21.70 7.84
CA ASP A 25 3.51 22.88 7.77
C ASP A 25 2.50 22.83 6.61
N LYS A 26 1.21 22.92 6.95
CA LYS A 26 0.07 22.99 6.01
C LYS A 26 -0.73 24.29 6.16
N THR A 27 -0.20 25.25 6.91
CA THR A 27 -0.99 26.39 7.40
C THR A 27 -1.31 27.41 6.30
N ASP A 28 -0.58 27.42 5.18
CA ASP A 28 -0.95 28.20 3.99
C ASP A 28 -2.23 27.66 3.31
N LEU A 29 -2.39 26.34 3.25
CA LEU A 29 -3.59 25.67 2.75
C LEU A 29 -4.78 25.92 3.68
N ILE A 30 -4.55 25.92 4.99
CA ILE A 30 -5.58 26.29 5.99
C ILE A 30 -6.05 27.73 5.77
N TYR A 31 -5.11 28.66 5.58
CA TYR A 31 -5.45 30.06 5.30
C TYR A 31 -6.29 30.19 4.01
N LYS A 32 -5.87 29.54 2.91
CA LYS A 32 -6.63 29.53 1.65
C LYS A 32 -8.03 28.93 1.84
N LEU A 33 -8.13 27.80 2.55
CA LEU A 33 -9.38 27.10 2.79
C LEU A 33 -10.42 27.98 3.50
N THR A 34 -10.00 28.65 4.57
CA THR A 34 -10.89 29.45 5.43
C THR A 34 -11.33 30.77 4.78
N LYS A 35 -10.58 31.29 3.80
CA LYS A 35 -11.00 32.44 2.99
C LYS A 35 -11.90 32.03 1.82
N LYS A 36 -11.73 30.82 1.28
CA LYS A 36 -12.46 30.32 0.10
C LYS A 36 -13.84 29.76 0.45
N TYR A 37 -13.97 29.03 1.55
CA TYR A 37 -15.21 28.33 1.91
C TYR A 37 -15.70 28.66 3.31
N LYS A 38 -17.03 28.62 3.48
CA LYS A 38 -17.70 28.77 4.79
C LYS A 38 -18.03 27.42 5.42
N TYR A 39 -18.58 26.48 4.64
CA TYR A 39 -18.93 25.13 5.09
C TYR A 39 -18.09 24.12 4.34
N VAL A 40 -17.24 23.38 5.05
CA VAL A 40 -16.26 22.47 4.45
C VAL A 40 -16.48 21.06 4.96
N PHE A 41 -16.47 20.11 4.02
CA PHE A 41 -16.37 18.69 4.31
C PHE A 41 -15.08 18.12 3.72
N LEU A 42 -14.32 17.39 4.53
CA LEU A 42 -13.14 16.65 4.11
C LEU A 42 -13.23 15.19 4.57
N SER A 43 -13.22 14.26 3.62
CA SER A 43 -12.95 12.84 3.90
C SER A 43 -11.53 12.47 3.50
N ARG A 44 -10.87 11.75 4.40
CA ARG A 44 -9.57 11.11 4.18
C ARG A 44 -9.54 9.77 4.90
N PRO A 45 -8.73 8.81 4.44
CA PRO A 45 -8.55 7.56 5.16
C PRO A 45 -8.09 7.77 6.61
N ARG A 46 -8.19 6.71 7.41
CA ARG A 46 -7.69 6.72 8.81
C ARG A 46 -6.21 7.11 8.84
N ARG A 47 -5.83 7.85 9.87
CA ARG A 47 -4.43 8.22 10.17
C ARG A 47 -3.76 9.16 9.15
N PHE A 48 -4.54 9.89 8.35
CA PHE A 48 -4.05 10.93 7.44
C PHE A 48 -3.88 12.33 8.05
N GLY A 49 -4.08 12.49 9.36
CA GLY A 49 -3.92 13.78 10.04
C GLY A 49 -5.17 14.66 10.05
N LYS A 50 -6.37 14.09 9.84
CA LYS A 50 -7.64 14.83 9.95
C LYS A 50 -7.82 15.52 11.31
N SER A 51 -7.60 14.79 12.40
CA SER A 51 -7.71 15.34 13.76
C SER A 51 -6.64 16.40 14.05
N LEU A 52 -5.44 16.24 13.49
CA LEU A 52 -4.42 17.29 13.54
C LEU A 52 -4.86 18.55 12.80
N LEU A 53 -5.47 18.41 11.62
CA LEU A 53 -6.04 19.53 10.88
C LEU A 53 -7.18 20.20 11.68
N SER A 54 -8.09 19.42 12.27
CA SER A 54 -9.19 19.93 13.13
C SER A 54 -8.66 20.73 14.32
N THR A 55 -7.63 20.23 15.01
CA THR A 55 -7.03 20.94 16.16
C THR A 55 -6.19 22.14 15.73
N THR A 56 -5.57 22.11 14.54
CA THR A 56 -4.89 23.27 13.96
C THR A 56 -5.89 24.39 13.62
N LEU A 57 -7.04 24.03 13.03
CA LEU A 57 -8.14 24.96 12.76
C LEU A 57 -8.70 25.56 14.05
N HIS A 58 -8.84 24.75 15.11
CA HIS A 58 -9.23 25.22 16.43
C HIS A 58 -8.26 26.31 16.92
N SER A 59 -6.96 26.00 17.04
CA SER A 59 -5.95 26.96 17.51
C SER A 59 -5.89 28.23 16.64
N TYR A 60 -6.07 28.10 15.32
CA TYR A 60 -6.10 29.26 14.42
C TYR A 60 -7.27 30.20 14.72
N PHE A 61 -8.48 29.66 14.85
CA PHE A 61 -9.68 30.47 15.11
C PHE A 61 -9.81 30.94 16.56
N ALA A 62 -9.20 30.22 17.52
CA ALA A 62 -9.05 30.68 18.90
C ALA A 62 -8.01 31.81 19.03
N GLY A 63 -7.36 32.24 17.94
CA GLY A 63 -6.42 33.36 17.97
C GLY A 63 -5.10 33.05 18.68
N GLU A 64 -4.73 31.78 18.82
CA GLU A 64 -3.52 31.32 19.52
C GLU A 64 -2.24 31.57 18.71
N LYS A 65 -1.97 32.84 18.35
CA LYS A 65 -0.90 33.27 17.45
C LYS A 65 0.47 32.71 17.79
N ASP A 66 0.80 32.59 19.07
CA ASP A 66 2.11 32.10 19.51
C ASP A 66 2.42 30.67 19.04
N LEU A 67 1.40 29.84 18.79
CA LEU A 67 1.57 28.48 18.27
C LEU A 67 1.95 28.44 16.78
N PHE A 68 1.77 29.54 16.05
CA PHE A 68 2.00 29.59 14.62
C PHE A 68 3.31 30.28 14.22
N LYS A 69 4.15 30.66 15.20
CA LYS A 69 5.45 31.28 14.95
C LYS A 69 6.32 30.38 14.08
N GLY A 70 6.86 30.95 12.99
CA GLY A 70 7.69 30.23 12.02
C GLY A 70 6.90 29.38 11.01
N LEU A 71 5.56 29.34 11.09
CA LEU A 71 4.71 28.68 10.10
C LEU A 71 4.23 29.68 9.03
N ALA A 72 3.88 29.19 7.86
CA ALA A 72 3.51 30.00 6.70
C ALA A 72 2.36 30.98 7.00
N ILE A 73 1.38 30.58 7.81
CA ILE A 73 0.24 31.43 8.18
C ILE A 73 0.61 32.66 9.00
N GLU A 74 1.76 32.66 9.70
CA GLU A 74 2.25 33.84 10.44
C GLU A 74 2.41 35.07 9.52
N GLY A 75 2.88 34.85 8.29
CA GLY A 75 3.03 35.91 7.29
C GLY A 75 1.74 36.25 6.53
N LEU A 76 0.72 35.39 6.58
CA LEU A 76 -0.53 35.52 5.84
C LEU A 76 -1.64 36.17 6.67
N GLU A 77 -1.83 35.73 7.92
CA GLU A 77 -2.85 36.25 8.83
C GLU A 77 -2.32 37.43 9.64
N LYS A 78 -3.04 38.56 9.58
CA LYS A 78 -2.65 39.81 10.22
C LYS A 78 -3.54 40.16 11.42
N ASP A 79 -4.80 39.78 11.36
CA ASP A 79 -5.80 40.24 12.33
C ASP A 79 -5.83 39.37 13.59
N TRP A 80 -5.52 38.07 13.46
CA TRP A 80 -5.54 37.08 14.56
C TRP A 80 -6.78 37.21 15.45
N THR A 81 -7.94 37.42 14.82
CA THR A 81 -9.19 37.63 15.53
C THR A 81 -9.60 36.34 16.25
N GLU A 82 -9.83 36.44 17.55
CA GLU A 82 -10.39 35.36 18.36
C GLU A 82 -11.88 35.20 18.09
N TYR A 83 -12.30 33.95 17.84
CA TYR A 83 -13.68 33.55 17.63
C TYR A 83 -14.07 32.46 18.64
N PRO A 84 -15.35 32.39 19.06
CA PRO A 84 -15.84 31.25 19.84
C PRO A 84 -15.81 29.97 18.98
N VAL A 85 -15.07 28.96 19.43
CA VAL A 85 -14.90 27.68 18.74
C VAL A 85 -15.67 26.57 19.47
N LEU A 86 -16.61 25.95 18.77
CA LEU A 86 -17.32 24.74 19.20
C LEU A 86 -16.71 23.54 18.47
N HIS A 87 -15.82 22.82 19.15
CA HIS A 87 -15.12 21.64 18.62
C HIS A 87 -15.67 20.35 19.25
N PHE A 88 -16.26 19.49 18.43
CA PHE A 88 -16.79 18.18 18.83
C PHE A 88 -15.97 17.06 18.23
N ASP A 89 -15.35 16.25 19.08
CA ASP A 89 -14.77 14.96 18.68
C ASP A 89 -15.82 13.86 18.91
N MET A 90 -16.29 13.26 17.83
CA MET A 90 -17.30 12.20 17.86
C MET A 90 -16.68 10.80 18.01
N SER A 91 -15.35 10.68 18.10
CA SER A 91 -14.64 9.40 18.29
C SER A 91 -15.08 8.67 19.56
N THR A 92 -15.50 9.42 20.58
CA THR A 92 -15.99 8.88 21.85
C THR A 92 -17.42 8.34 21.77
N PHE A 93 -18.14 8.50 20.66
CA PHE A 93 -19.55 8.10 20.50
C PHE A 93 -19.73 6.70 19.89
N LYS A 94 -18.67 5.88 19.89
CA LYS A 94 -18.68 4.47 19.45
C LYS A 94 -19.38 3.57 20.48
N ASN A 95 -19.97 2.46 20.03
CA ASN A 95 -20.66 1.46 20.85
C ASN A 95 -21.77 2.03 21.74
N CYS A 96 -22.42 3.10 21.29
CA CYS A 96 -23.52 3.73 22.02
C CYS A 96 -24.87 3.12 21.67
N ASN A 97 -25.70 2.85 22.67
CA ASN A 97 -27.15 2.85 22.48
C ASN A 97 -27.70 4.29 22.53
N LEU A 98 -29.00 4.45 22.32
CA LEU A 98 -29.67 5.76 22.31
C LEU A 98 -29.44 6.57 23.61
N LYS A 99 -29.49 5.92 24.78
CA LYS A 99 -29.29 6.58 26.08
C LYS A 99 -27.84 7.02 26.27
N ASP A 100 -26.89 6.19 25.84
CA ASP A 100 -25.46 6.52 25.90
C ASP A 100 -25.16 7.72 24.99
N LEU A 101 -25.74 7.74 23.79
CA LEU A 101 -25.60 8.83 22.83
C LEU A 101 -26.10 10.15 23.42
N GLN A 102 -27.31 10.15 23.97
CA GLN A 102 -27.89 11.32 24.64
C GLN A 102 -27.05 11.78 25.84
N SER A 103 -26.55 10.84 26.65
CA SER A 103 -25.71 11.15 27.82
C SER A 103 -24.38 11.78 27.41
N LYS A 104 -23.75 11.29 26.33
CA LYS A 104 -22.51 11.87 25.79
C LYS A 104 -22.73 13.26 25.22
N PHE A 105 -23.83 13.49 24.50
CA PHE A 105 -24.21 14.83 24.07
C PHE A 105 -24.44 15.76 25.26
N ASN A 106 -25.14 15.30 26.29
CA ASN A 106 -25.37 16.08 27.49
C ASN A 106 -24.06 16.54 28.13
N TYR A 107 -23.12 15.62 28.33
CA TYR A 107 -21.80 15.95 28.87
C TYR A 107 -21.07 16.98 28.01
N LYS A 108 -20.96 16.72 26.70
CA LYS A 108 -20.23 17.59 25.77
C LYS A 108 -20.83 18.98 25.61
N LEU A 109 -22.14 19.08 25.57
CA LEU A 109 -22.84 20.37 25.47
C LEU A 109 -22.70 21.17 26.76
N SER A 110 -22.79 20.50 27.92
CA SER A 110 -22.64 21.17 29.22
C SER A 110 -21.25 21.79 29.44
N GLU A 111 -20.19 21.25 28.83
CA GLU A 111 -18.87 21.88 28.84
C GLU A 111 -18.93 23.29 28.21
N TYR A 112 -19.57 23.43 27.04
CA TYR A 112 -19.70 24.72 26.36
C TYR A 112 -20.74 25.63 27.01
N GLU A 113 -21.82 25.07 27.55
CA GLU A 113 -22.86 25.86 28.25
C GLU A 113 -22.32 26.49 29.53
N SER A 114 -21.30 25.90 30.15
CA SER A 114 -20.62 26.52 31.29
C SER A 114 -19.87 27.80 30.92
N ILE A 115 -19.49 27.96 29.64
CA ILE A 115 -18.74 29.10 29.11
C ILE A 115 -19.69 30.14 28.54
N TRP A 116 -20.60 29.73 27.64
CA TRP A 116 -21.47 30.63 26.89
C TRP A 116 -22.95 30.56 27.29
N GLY A 117 -23.24 29.99 28.45
CA GLY A 117 -24.58 29.95 29.05
C GLY A 117 -25.38 28.68 28.75
N ASN A 118 -26.31 28.38 29.65
CA ASN A 118 -27.22 27.25 29.58
C ASN A 118 -28.67 27.75 29.44
N ASN A 119 -29.47 27.10 28.59
CA ASN A 119 -30.92 27.26 28.59
C ASN A 119 -31.58 25.99 29.18
N PRO A 120 -32.09 26.06 30.43
CA PRO A 120 -32.65 24.90 31.11
C PRO A 120 -33.93 24.33 30.45
N GLU A 121 -34.57 25.06 29.53
CA GLU A 121 -35.77 24.60 28.82
C GLU A 121 -35.47 23.72 27.59
N SER A 122 -34.21 23.59 27.18
CA SER A 122 -33.81 22.83 25.99
C SER A 122 -33.45 21.38 26.33
N GLU A 123 -34.28 20.43 25.92
CA GLU A 123 -34.10 19.02 26.29
C GLU A 123 -33.27 18.23 25.28
N THR A 124 -33.31 18.59 23.99
CA THR A 124 -32.65 17.80 22.94
C THR A 124 -31.25 18.33 22.58
N PRO A 125 -30.34 17.46 22.09
CA PRO A 125 -29.00 17.89 21.67
C PRO A 125 -29.02 19.00 20.61
N GLY A 126 -29.97 18.97 19.67
CA GLY A 126 -30.09 19.99 18.62
C GLY A 126 -30.50 21.35 19.15
N ASP A 127 -31.52 21.41 20.02
CA ASP A 127 -31.99 22.69 20.59
C ASP A 127 -30.92 23.32 21.48
N ARG A 128 -30.23 22.52 22.28
CA ARG A 128 -29.09 22.98 23.09
C ARG A 128 -27.95 23.50 22.22
N PHE A 129 -27.61 22.80 21.14
CA PHE A 129 -26.57 23.26 20.23
C PHE A 129 -26.95 24.56 19.50
N LYS A 130 -28.21 24.71 19.08
CA LYS A 130 -28.73 25.97 18.54
C LYS A 130 -28.56 27.12 19.53
N ASN A 131 -28.96 26.91 20.79
CA ASN A 131 -28.87 27.94 21.81
C ASN A 131 -27.43 28.31 22.15
N LEU A 132 -26.51 27.35 22.13
CA LEU A 132 -25.08 27.60 22.26
C LEU A 132 -24.54 28.50 21.13
N ILE A 133 -24.92 28.24 19.88
CA ILE A 133 -24.48 29.07 18.73
C ILE A 133 -24.93 30.52 18.92
N ILE A 134 -26.20 30.73 19.28
CA ILE A 134 -26.77 32.06 19.49
C ILE A 134 -26.11 32.75 20.70
N SER A 135 -26.05 32.07 21.84
CA SER A 135 -25.53 32.63 23.10
C SER A 135 -24.04 32.96 23.00
N ALA A 136 -23.23 32.10 22.35
CA ALA A 136 -21.82 32.37 22.12
C ALA A 136 -21.61 33.62 21.25
N LYS A 137 -22.45 33.81 20.22
CA LYS A 137 -22.43 35.02 19.40
C LYS A 137 -22.82 36.27 20.20
N GLU A 138 -23.89 36.20 20.98
CA GLU A 138 -24.39 37.33 21.77
C GLU A 138 -23.38 37.78 22.82
N GLN A 139 -22.73 36.83 23.50
CA GLN A 139 -21.74 37.14 24.54
C GLN A 139 -20.41 37.67 23.98
N THR A 140 -19.92 37.08 22.89
CA THR A 140 -18.60 37.46 22.33
C THR A 140 -18.70 38.57 21.29
N GLY A 141 -19.89 38.84 20.74
CA GLY A 141 -20.09 39.68 19.57
C GLY A 141 -19.55 39.09 18.27
N LYS A 142 -18.94 37.90 18.30
CA LYS A 142 -18.23 37.28 17.16
C LYS A 142 -19.00 36.05 16.63
N PRO A 143 -19.07 35.87 15.31
CA PRO A 143 -19.66 34.66 14.73
C PRO A 143 -18.89 33.39 15.15
N VAL A 144 -19.59 32.28 15.25
CA VAL A 144 -19.12 31.01 15.80
C VAL A 144 -18.39 30.18 14.76
N ILE A 145 -17.38 29.43 15.22
CA ILE A 145 -16.64 28.44 14.46
C ILE A 145 -17.07 27.05 14.93
N ILE A 146 -17.43 26.17 14.00
CA ILE A 146 -17.87 24.82 14.31
C ILE A 146 -16.88 23.82 13.71
N ILE A 147 -16.35 22.92 14.52
CA ILE A 147 -15.43 21.86 14.08
C ILE A 147 -15.97 20.53 14.58
N ILE A 148 -16.17 19.59 13.65
CA ILE A 148 -16.71 18.26 13.97
C ILE A 148 -15.79 17.21 13.39
N ASP A 149 -15.07 16.52 14.27
CA ASP A 149 -14.16 15.42 13.95
C ASP A 149 -14.84 14.06 14.15
N GLU A 150 -14.42 13.07 13.37
CA GLU A 150 -15.01 11.73 13.28
C GLU A 150 -16.55 11.72 13.21
N TYR A 151 -17.14 12.64 12.42
CA TYR A 151 -18.58 12.86 12.36
C TYR A 151 -19.43 11.59 12.13
N ASP A 152 -18.82 10.59 11.48
CA ASP A 152 -19.40 9.31 11.09
C ASP A 152 -19.24 8.20 12.14
N ALA A 153 -18.43 8.40 13.19
CA ALA A 153 -18.16 7.39 14.21
C ALA A 153 -19.40 6.77 14.89
N PRO A 154 -20.43 7.54 15.30
CA PRO A 154 -21.64 6.96 15.90
C PRO A 154 -22.42 6.06 14.93
N LEU A 155 -22.38 6.37 13.64
CA LEU A 155 -23.12 5.65 12.60
C LEU A 155 -22.38 4.41 12.12
N LEU A 156 -21.05 4.51 11.94
CA LEU A 156 -20.18 3.41 11.51
C LEU A 156 -20.31 2.17 12.39
N ASP A 157 -20.45 2.39 13.69
CA ASP A 157 -20.47 1.33 14.69
C ASP A 157 -21.75 0.47 14.61
N VAL A 158 -22.89 1.11 14.35
CA VAL A 158 -24.21 0.44 14.28
C VAL A 158 -24.65 0.11 12.86
N LEU A 159 -23.78 0.28 11.85
CA LEU A 159 -24.09 0.05 10.43
C LEU A 159 -24.69 -1.33 10.11
N HIS A 160 -24.42 -2.33 10.95
CA HIS A 160 -24.89 -3.70 10.78
C HIS A 160 -26.27 -3.95 11.41
N ASN A 161 -26.87 -2.95 12.08
CA ASN A 161 -28.15 -3.05 12.78
C ASN A 161 -29.09 -1.93 12.33
N GLU A 162 -30.05 -2.24 11.45
CA GLU A 162 -30.94 -1.23 10.83
C GLU A 162 -31.79 -0.45 11.84
N ASP A 163 -32.32 -1.12 12.87
CA ASP A 163 -33.16 -0.49 13.89
C ASP A 163 -32.36 0.54 14.70
N ARG A 164 -31.20 0.14 15.23
CA ARG A 164 -30.31 1.03 15.98
C ARG A 164 -29.76 2.16 15.11
N LEU A 165 -29.44 1.86 13.85
CA LEU A 165 -28.97 2.86 12.90
C LEU A 165 -30.02 3.95 12.71
N SER A 166 -31.30 3.59 12.57
CA SER A 166 -32.42 4.53 12.42
C SER A 166 -32.57 5.45 13.63
N GLU A 167 -32.51 4.89 14.84
CA GLU A 167 -32.61 5.66 16.10
C GLU A 167 -31.45 6.64 16.26
N ILE A 168 -30.20 6.16 16.15
CA ILE A 168 -29.00 7.01 16.28
C ILE A 168 -28.99 8.09 15.21
N ARG A 169 -29.37 7.74 13.98
CA ARG A 169 -29.45 8.68 12.85
C ARG A 169 -30.39 9.83 13.12
N THR A 170 -31.51 9.59 13.79
CA THR A 170 -32.50 10.64 14.10
C THR A 170 -31.91 11.69 15.06
N VAL A 171 -31.25 11.25 16.13
CA VAL A 171 -30.60 12.16 17.09
C VAL A 171 -29.45 12.92 16.43
N ILE A 172 -28.68 12.23 15.60
CA ILE A 172 -27.59 12.83 14.84
C ILE A 172 -28.13 13.91 13.89
N GLN A 173 -29.15 13.61 13.09
CA GLN A 173 -29.82 14.59 12.21
C GLN A 173 -30.25 15.86 12.97
N GLU A 174 -30.90 15.68 14.11
CA GLU A 174 -31.35 16.77 14.97
C GLU A 174 -30.17 17.62 15.46
N PHE A 175 -29.08 17.00 15.89
CA PHE A 175 -27.87 17.70 16.34
C PHE A 175 -27.21 18.55 15.25
N TYR A 176 -27.18 18.10 13.99
CA TYR A 176 -26.54 18.86 12.90
C TYR A 176 -27.46 19.93 12.27
N ALA A 177 -28.78 19.84 12.45
CA ALA A 177 -29.74 20.80 11.86
C ALA A 177 -29.49 22.29 12.22
N PRO A 178 -29.08 22.66 13.45
CA PRO A 178 -28.74 24.03 13.82
C PRO A 178 -27.68 24.67 12.94
N ILE A 179 -26.75 23.91 12.36
CA ILE A 179 -25.67 24.44 11.50
C ILE A 179 -26.26 25.16 10.27
N LYS A 180 -27.32 24.60 9.69
CA LYS A 180 -28.01 25.24 8.56
C LYS A 180 -28.96 26.34 9.00
N ALA A 181 -29.68 26.13 10.10
CA ALA A 181 -30.70 27.08 10.58
C ALA A 181 -30.11 28.41 11.07
N ASN A 182 -28.84 28.41 11.50
CA ASN A 182 -28.17 29.54 12.14
C ASN A 182 -27.02 30.09 11.28
N ASP A 183 -27.17 30.08 9.96
CA ASP A 183 -26.11 30.49 9.01
C ASP A 183 -25.54 31.88 9.31
N GLU A 184 -26.39 32.83 9.72
CA GLU A 184 -25.98 34.21 10.04
C GLU A 184 -25.02 34.32 11.23
N TYR A 185 -25.05 33.33 12.13
CA TYR A 185 -24.24 33.29 13.34
C TYR A 185 -22.93 32.52 13.16
N ILE A 186 -22.75 31.83 12.03
CA ILE A 186 -21.59 30.97 11.78
C ILE A 186 -20.60 31.66 10.85
N ARG A 187 -19.31 31.64 11.20
CA ARG A 187 -18.23 32.15 10.34
C ARG A 187 -17.62 31.07 9.47
N PHE A 188 -17.45 29.88 10.03
CA PHE A 188 -16.83 28.72 9.40
C PHE A 188 -17.30 27.43 10.08
N ALA A 189 -17.54 26.39 9.30
CA ALA A 189 -17.83 25.05 9.80
C ALA A 189 -17.00 24.02 9.04
N PHE A 190 -16.28 23.18 9.78
CA PHE A 190 -15.47 22.10 9.25
C PHE A 190 -15.96 20.75 9.79
N ILE A 191 -16.26 19.83 8.89
CA ILE A 191 -16.72 18.47 9.22
C ILE A 191 -15.78 17.48 8.55
N THR A 192 -15.28 16.52 9.31
CA THR A 192 -14.36 15.52 8.77
C THR A 192 -14.62 14.12 9.31
N GLY A 193 -14.28 13.11 8.51
CA GLY A 193 -14.49 11.69 8.80
C GLY A 193 -13.83 10.79 7.76
N ILE A 194 -14.16 9.50 7.79
CA ILE A 194 -13.60 8.51 6.87
C ILE A 194 -14.56 8.31 5.71
N THR A 195 -15.80 7.99 6.02
CA THR A 195 -16.81 7.56 5.07
C THR A 195 -17.83 8.65 4.81
N LYS A 196 -18.55 8.53 3.70
CA LYS A 196 -19.65 9.42 3.38
C LYS A 196 -20.98 8.72 3.65
N PHE A 197 -21.51 8.91 4.86
CA PHE A 197 -22.91 8.60 5.12
C PHE A 197 -23.81 9.49 4.25
N SER A 198 -24.87 8.91 3.69
CA SER A 198 -25.63 9.51 2.59
C SER A 198 -26.17 10.91 2.89
N GLN A 199 -26.56 11.59 1.81
CA GLN A 199 -27.39 12.78 1.79
C GLN A 199 -28.71 12.69 2.55
N LEU A 200 -29.05 11.54 3.15
CA LEU A 200 -30.27 11.36 3.92
C LEU A 200 -30.05 11.44 5.44
N SER A 201 -28.81 11.53 5.97
CA SER A 201 -28.55 11.73 7.42
C SER A 201 -28.03 13.13 7.75
N ILE A 202 -26.82 13.53 7.36
CA ILE A 202 -26.24 14.81 7.82
C ILE A 202 -26.20 15.86 6.70
N PHE A 203 -25.94 15.44 5.46
CA PHE A 203 -25.89 16.37 4.32
C PHE A 203 -27.28 16.81 3.82
N SER A 204 -28.37 16.12 4.18
CA SER A 204 -29.73 16.66 4.01
C SER A 204 -29.95 17.87 4.93
N ALA A 205 -29.48 17.76 6.18
CA ALA A 205 -29.53 18.82 7.16
C ALA A 205 -28.61 20.00 6.77
N ILE A 206 -27.48 19.73 6.10
CA ILE A 206 -26.50 20.74 5.66
C ILE A 206 -26.19 20.58 4.16
N ASN A 207 -27.07 21.11 3.31
CA ASN A 207 -26.98 20.97 1.85
C ASN A 207 -25.94 21.89 1.16
N ASN A 208 -25.24 22.74 1.92
CA ASN A 208 -24.29 23.73 1.38
C ASN A 208 -22.80 23.37 1.66
N LEU A 209 -22.49 22.13 2.04
CA LEU A 209 -21.11 21.69 2.33
C LEU A 209 -20.28 21.58 1.04
N ALA A 210 -19.19 22.35 0.97
CA ALA A 210 -18.18 22.18 -0.06
C ALA A 210 -17.35 20.92 0.27
N ASN A 211 -17.49 19.87 -0.55
CA ASN A 211 -16.67 18.67 -0.43
C ASN A 211 -15.31 18.90 -1.11
N ILE A 212 -14.28 19.15 -0.31
CA ILE A 212 -12.92 19.42 -0.82
C ILE A 212 -12.10 18.14 -1.02
N SER A 213 -12.69 16.96 -0.78
CA SER A 213 -11.93 15.70 -0.73
C SER A 213 -11.25 15.34 -2.05
N MET A 214 -11.84 15.73 -3.19
CA MET A 214 -11.25 15.57 -4.52
C MET A 214 -10.81 16.91 -5.15
N ASP A 215 -10.80 18.01 -4.39
CA ASP A 215 -10.32 19.31 -4.88
C ASP A 215 -8.78 19.28 -4.99
N PRO A 216 -8.20 19.49 -6.19
CA PRO A 216 -6.75 19.51 -6.36
C PRO A 216 -6.03 20.55 -5.51
N GLU A 217 -6.65 21.69 -5.20
CA GLU A 217 -6.02 22.74 -4.39
C GLU A 217 -5.73 22.26 -2.95
N PHE A 218 -6.56 21.35 -2.42
CA PHE A 218 -6.45 20.83 -1.06
C PHE A 218 -6.05 19.36 -1.04
N ALA A 219 -5.53 18.81 -2.14
CA ALA A 219 -5.12 17.40 -2.22
C ALA A 219 -4.14 17.04 -1.09
N ALA A 220 -3.13 17.90 -0.88
CA ALA A 220 -2.05 17.73 0.09
C ALA A 220 -2.34 18.36 1.48
N ILE A 221 -3.56 18.80 1.78
CA ILE A 221 -3.91 19.38 3.10
C ILE A 221 -3.75 18.37 4.25
N CYS A 222 -3.77 17.08 3.91
CA CYS A 222 -3.54 15.95 4.79
C CYS A 222 -2.55 15.00 4.14
N GLY A 223 -1.71 14.36 4.94
CA GLY A 223 -0.58 13.56 4.47
C GLY A 223 0.67 14.38 4.18
N ILE A 224 1.73 13.68 3.74
CA ILE A 224 3.05 14.26 3.50
C ILE A 224 3.38 14.08 2.03
N THR A 225 3.78 15.14 1.33
CA THR A 225 4.17 15.05 -0.07
C THR A 225 5.61 14.58 -0.21
N LYS A 226 5.98 14.11 -1.40
CA LYS A 226 7.39 13.81 -1.73
C LYS A 226 8.32 15.02 -1.57
N GLU A 227 7.82 16.22 -1.84
CA GLU A 227 8.56 17.46 -1.62
C GLU A 227 8.83 17.70 -0.13
N GLU A 228 7.82 17.53 0.72
CA GLU A 228 7.94 17.68 2.18
C GLU A 228 8.84 16.60 2.80
N LEU A 229 8.80 15.38 2.26
CA LEU A 229 9.70 14.30 2.63
C LEU A 229 11.17 14.67 2.37
N THR A 230 11.46 15.31 1.23
CA THR A 230 12.83 15.66 0.81
C THR A 230 13.31 17.03 1.31
N THR A 231 12.43 17.83 1.91
CA THR A 231 12.76 19.14 2.49
C THR A 231 12.71 19.08 4.02
N THR A 232 11.52 19.00 4.61
CA THR A 232 11.30 19.00 6.06
C THR A 232 11.85 17.76 6.75
N LEU A 233 11.78 16.60 6.08
CA LEU A 233 12.16 15.30 6.64
C LEU A 233 13.51 14.77 6.13
N ASN A 234 14.27 15.60 5.40
CA ASN A 234 15.49 15.16 4.73
C ASN A 234 16.53 14.56 5.68
N GLN A 235 16.73 15.20 6.82
CA GLN A 235 17.68 14.77 7.85
C GLN A 235 17.23 13.45 8.50
N ASP A 236 15.93 13.27 8.68
CA ASP A 236 15.35 12.08 9.31
C ASP A 236 15.59 10.84 8.44
N ILE A 237 15.50 10.99 7.11
CA ILE A 237 15.82 9.92 6.15
C ILE A 237 17.31 9.58 6.19
N GLU A 238 18.18 10.58 6.29
CA GLU A 238 19.64 10.36 6.42
C GLU A 238 19.96 9.57 7.68
N LEU A 239 19.40 9.96 8.83
CA LEU A 239 19.59 9.25 10.10
C LEU A 239 19.07 7.81 10.05
N MET A 240 17.90 7.60 9.46
CA MET A 240 17.32 6.26 9.31
C MET A 240 18.15 5.40 8.34
N ALA A 241 18.69 5.99 7.26
CA ALA A 241 19.56 5.30 6.32
C ALA A 241 20.89 4.86 6.97
N GLU A 242 21.51 5.74 7.76
CA GLU A 242 22.72 5.44 8.55
C GLU A 242 22.47 4.31 9.54
N HIS A 243 21.34 4.34 10.27
CA HIS A 243 20.95 3.28 11.20
C HIS A 243 20.80 1.91 10.51
N ASN A 244 20.24 1.90 9.30
CA ASN A 244 19.95 0.68 8.55
C ASN A 244 21.10 0.23 7.62
N GLY A 245 22.21 0.99 7.55
CA GLY A 245 23.36 0.64 6.71
C GLY A 245 23.07 0.70 5.20
N VAL A 246 22.13 1.54 4.77
CA VAL A 246 21.76 1.74 3.35
C VAL A 246 22.04 3.18 2.92
N SER A 247 22.03 3.44 1.60
CA SER A 247 22.14 4.83 1.12
C SER A 247 20.85 5.59 1.41
N LYS A 248 20.93 6.91 1.46
CA LYS A 248 19.78 7.79 1.62
C LYS A 248 18.74 7.59 0.52
N GLU A 249 19.18 7.43 -0.72
CA GLU A 249 18.32 7.18 -1.88
C GLU A 249 17.59 5.85 -1.75
N GLU A 250 18.28 4.82 -1.24
CA GLU A 250 17.68 3.52 -1.00
C GLU A 250 16.65 3.59 0.13
N MET A 251 16.95 4.25 1.25
CA MET A 251 15.98 4.45 2.33
C MET A 251 14.75 5.24 1.85
N ALA A 252 14.95 6.32 1.08
CA ALA A 252 13.85 7.07 0.50
C ALA A 252 12.98 6.21 -0.42
N ARG A 253 13.58 5.32 -1.22
CA ARG A 253 12.86 4.35 -2.05
C ARG A 253 12.08 3.34 -1.20
N MET A 254 12.69 2.80 -0.15
CA MET A 254 12.01 1.87 0.76
C MET A 254 10.82 2.53 1.45
N LEU A 255 10.96 3.76 1.95
CA LEU A 255 9.85 4.54 2.52
C LEU A 255 8.75 4.81 1.48
N GLN A 256 9.15 5.11 0.23
CA GLN A 256 8.21 5.31 -0.88
C GLN A 256 7.39 4.04 -1.16
N GLU A 257 8.05 2.90 -1.33
CA GLU A 257 7.38 1.63 -1.64
C GLU A 257 6.42 1.17 -0.52
N ASN A 258 6.67 1.57 0.73
CA ASN A 258 5.87 1.15 1.88
C ASN A 258 4.76 2.13 2.27
N TYR A 259 4.97 3.45 2.15
CA TYR A 259 4.05 4.44 2.73
C TYR A 259 3.50 5.47 1.74
N ASP A 260 4.02 5.55 0.51
CA ASP A 260 3.54 6.45 -0.54
C ASP A 260 2.35 5.87 -1.33
N GLY A 261 1.92 6.55 -2.39
CA GLY A 261 1.10 5.99 -3.45
C GLY A 261 -0.36 6.41 -3.39
N TYR A 262 -0.73 7.31 -2.47
CA TYR A 262 -2.09 7.82 -2.36
C TYR A 262 -2.32 9.05 -3.25
N HIS A 263 -3.33 8.96 -4.11
CA HIS A 263 -3.86 10.07 -4.90
C HIS A 263 -5.35 10.26 -4.60
N PHE A 264 -5.73 11.48 -4.22
CA PHE A 264 -7.13 11.82 -3.86
C PHE A 264 -7.91 12.50 -4.98
N THR A 265 -7.23 12.90 -6.06
CA THR A 265 -7.82 13.56 -7.22
C THR A 265 -7.04 13.20 -8.48
N ARG A 266 -7.57 13.55 -9.66
CA ARG A 266 -6.95 13.28 -10.97
C ARG A 266 -5.52 13.82 -11.11
N ASN A 267 -5.23 14.96 -10.47
CA ASN A 267 -3.93 15.63 -10.47
C ASN A 267 -3.44 15.79 -9.03
N SER A 268 -3.31 14.67 -8.32
CA SER A 268 -2.83 14.67 -6.93
C SER A 268 -1.31 14.56 -6.94
N PRO A 269 -0.59 15.25 -6.04
CA PRO A 269 0.78 14.84 -5.73
C PRO A 269 0.77 13.43 -5.11
N ASP A 270 1.92 12.78 -5.15
CA ASP A 270 2.23 11.59 -4.35
C ASP A 270 2.11 11.96 -2.86
N ILE A 271 1.23 11.26 -2.13
CA ILE A 271 0.97 11.51 -0.72
C ILE A 271 1.31 10.26 0.09
N PHE A 272 2.18 10.46 1.08
CA PHE A 272 2.55 9.48 2.08
C PHE A 272 1.56 9.45 3.23
N ASN A 273 1.33 8.26 3.79
CA ASN A 273 0.64 8.12 5.06
C ASN A 273 1.47 8.77 6.18
N PRO A 274 0.98 9.85 6.83
CA PRO A 274 1.79 10.59 7.77
C PRO A 274 2.03 9.83 9.07
N PHE A 275 1.09 8.98 9.51
CA PHE A 275 1.27 8.19 10.72
C PHE A 275 2.32 7.10 10.52
N SER A 276 2.22 6.32 9.44
CA SER A 276 3.17 5.24 9.17
C SER A 276 4.58 5.79 8.97
N LEU A 277 4.71 6.89 8.22
CA LEU A 277 5.99 7.56 7.99
C LEU A 277 6.59 8.08 9.31
N MET A 278 5.82 8.79 10.15
CA MET A 278 6.31 9.30 11.43
C MET A 278 6.65 8.17 12.42
N ARG A 279 5.92 7.04 12.37
CA ARG A 279 6.25 5.84 13.16
C ARG A 279 7.56 5.21 12.72
N ALA A 280 7.77 5.08 11.41
CA ALA A 280 8.99 4.51 10.85
C ALA A 280 10.23 5.35 11.19
N LEU A 281 10.12 6.68 11.05
CA LEU A 281 11.21 7.59 11.42
C LEU A 281 11.50 7.58 12.93
N ALA A 282 10.48 7.36 13.76
CA ALA A 282 10.63 7.29 15.21
C ALA A 282 11.21 5.95 15.70
N SER A 283 10.86 4.84 15.06
CA SER A 283 11.37 3.50 15.40
C SER A 283 12.73 3.20 14.76
N GLY A 284 13.04 3.85 13.62
CA GLY A 284 14.16 3.48 12.76
C GLY A 284 13.89 2.26 11.88
N GLU A 285 12.66 1.74 11.86
CA GLU A 285 12.27 0.50 11.19
C GLU A 285 11.09 0.72 10.23
N ILE A 286 11.06 -0.05 9.14
CA ILE A 286 9.92 -0.09 8.22
C ILE A 286 9.05 -1.28 8.58
N GLU A 287 7.84 -0.98 9.06
CA GLU A 287 6.85 -1.97 9.49
C GLU A 287 5.44 -1.55 9.08
N ASP A 288 4.46 -2.44 9.28
CA ASP A 288 3.05 -2.23 8.94
C ASP A 288 2.29 -1.44 10.04
N TYR A 289 2.63 -0.16 10.19
CA TYR A 289 2.09 0.71 11.24
C TYR A 289 0.63 1.08 11.06
N TRP A 290 0.16 1.31 9.83
CA TRP A 290 -1.21 1.69 9.49
C TRP A 290 -2.22 0.64 9.92
N PHE A 291 -1.80 -0.62 9.90
CA PHE A 291 -2.68 -1.77 10.05
C PHE A 291 -2.90 -2.23 11.49
N ALA A 292 -1.92 -2.00 12.37
CA ALA A 292 -1.94 -2.40 13.78
C ALA A 292 -3.11 -1.84 14.63
N SER A 293 -4.07 -1.09 14.06
CA SER A 293 -5.26 -0.55 14.76
C SER A 293 -6.61 -0.95 14.15
N GLY A 294 -6.68 -2.10 13.48
CA GLY A 294 -7.95 -2.75 13.17
C GLY A 294 -8.58 -2.32 11.85
N THR A 295 -8.44 -3.18 10.83
CA THR A 295 -9.45 -3.30 9.80
C THR A 295 -10.78 -3.56 10.48
N SER A 296 -11.81 -2.78 10.14
CA SER A 296 -13.14 -3.09 10.67
C SER A 296 -13.56 -4.44 10.11
N THR A 297 -13.97 -5.37 10.99
CA THR A 297 -14.68 -6.60 10.61
C THR A 297 -15.81 -6.30 9.63
N TYR A 298 -16.37 -5.08 9.70
CA TYR A 298 -17.32 -4.55 8.74
C TYR A 298 -16.82 -4.56 7.28
N LEU A 299 -15.65 -4.00 6.95
CA LEU A 299 -15.15 -3.98 5.57
C LEU A 299 -15.04 -5.42 5.03
N ILE A 300 -14.47 -6.28 5.85
CA ILE A 300 -14.29 -7.69 5.53
C ILE A 300 -15.63 -8.39 5.26
N ASN A 301 -16.61 -8.19 6.14
CA ASN A 301 -17.97 -8.73 5.96
C ASN A 301 -18.63 -8.19 4.69
N GLN A 302 -18.42 -6.92 4.35
CA GLN A 302 -18.96 -6.33 3.12
C GLN A 302 -18.28 -6.90 1.87
N MET A 303 -16.96 -7.12 1.90
CA MET A 303 -16.24 -7.78 0.80
C MET A 303 -16.78 -9.20 0.57
N GLN A 304 -17.03 -9.96 1.63
CA GLN A 304 -17.65 -11.28 1.56
C GLN A 304 -19.08 -11.22 1.00
N ARG A 305 -19.91 -10.32 1.54
CA ARG A 305 -21.30 -10.12 1.09
C ARG A 305 -21.39 -9.83 -0.41
N PHE A 306 -20.52 -8.96 -0.90
CA PHE A 306 -20.47 -8.58 -2.32
C PHE A 306 -19.64 -9.53 -3.18
N LYS A 307 -19.06 -10.60 -2.60
CA LYS A 307 -18.16 -11.54 -3.29
C LYS A 307 -17.05 -10.81 -4.06
N THR A 308 -16.41 -9.86 -3.39
CA THR A 308 -15.37 -9.02 -3.99
C THR A 308 -14.20 -9.89 -4.44
N ASP A 309 -13.80 -9.76 -5.70
CA ASP A 309 -12.59 -10.41 -6.21
C ASP A 309 -11.35 -9.65 -5.71
N VAL A 310 -10.61 -10.28 -4.82
CA VAL A 310 -9.40 -9.72 -4.20
C VAL A 310 -8.23 -9.64 -5.17
N THR A 311 -8.27 -10.43 -6.25
CA THR A 311 -7.20 -10.51 -7.26
C THR A 311 -7.28 -9.39 -8.30
N GLU A 312 -8.45 -8.75 -8.45
CA GLU A 312 -8.67 -7.63 -9.37
C GLU A 312 -8.50 -6.25 -8.70
N LEU A 313 -8.15 -6.20 -7.40
CA LEU A 313 -8.09 -4.96 -6.64
C LEU A 313 -7.07 -3.94 -7.15
N ASP A 314 -6.02 -4.37 -7.87
CA ASP A 314 -5.02 -3.47 -8.46
C ASP A 314 -5.43 -2.82 -9.79
N ASN A 315 -6.58 -3.19 -10.36
CA ASN A 315 -7.02 -2.68 -11.65
C ASN A 315 -8.54 -2.48 -11.71
N VAL A 316 -9.08 -1.73 -10.74
CA VAL A 316 -10.52 -1.44 -10.67
C VAL A 316 -10.84 -0.18 -11.47
N PHE A 317 -11.65 -0.30 -12.51
CA PHE A 317 -12.18 0.85 -13.25
C PHE A 317 -13.48 1.36 -12.64
N ALA A 318 -13.56 2.66 -12.34
CA ALA A 318 -14.73 3.26 -11.72
C ALA A 318 -14.91 4.75 -12.07
N PHE A 319 -16.15 5.22 -12.04
CA PHE A 319 -16.47 6.65 -12.12
C PHE A 319 -16.47 7.28 -10.73
N SER A 320 -16.28 8.61 -10.65
CA SER A 320 -16.27 9.33 -9.37
C SER A 320 -17.55 9.14 -8.53
N SER A 321 -18.70 8.94 -9.18
CA SER A 321 -19.97 8.64 -8.51
C SER A 321 -19.94 7.32 -7.71
N SER A 322 -19.05 6.39 -8.05
CA SER A 322 -18.83 5.16 -7.29
C SER A 322 -18.03 5.39 -6.01
N PHE A 323 -17.23 6.46 -5.92
CA PHE A 323 -16.47 6.78 -4.69
C PHE A 323 -17.37 7.40 -3.62
N ASP A 324 -18.36 8.17 -4.09
CA ASP A 324 -19.29 8.95 -3.28
C ASP A 324 -20.61 8.20 -2.98
N ARG A 325 -20.70 6.91 -3.34
CA ARG A 325 -21.91 6.11 -3.11
C ARG A 325 -22.10 5.88 -1.61
N PRO A 326 -23.30 6.13 -1.05
CA PRO A 326 -23.49 5.97 0.37
C PRO A 326 -23.46 4.52 0.83
N THR A 327 -22.96 4.30 2.05
CA THR A 327 -22.77 2.96 2.63
C THR A 327 -24.07 2.13 2.68
N GLU A 328 -25.22 2.77 2.92
CA GLU A 328 -26.55 2.13 2.98
C GLU A 328 -27.05 1.63 1.60
N LYS A 329 -26.53 2.17 0.50
CA LYS A 329 -27.00 1.88 -0.88
C LYS A 329 -25.90 1.24 -1.74
N MET A 330 -24.88 0.67 -1.11
CA MET A 330 -23.78 0.03 -1.81
C MET A 330 -24.24 -1.26 -2.50
N THR A 331 -23.76 -1.46 -3.72
CA THR A 331 -23.95 -2.69 -4.49
C THR A 331 -22.64 -3.48 -4.65
N ASP A 332 -21.53 -2.89 -4.21
CA ASP A 332 -20.16 -3.40 -4.28
C ASP A 332 -19.37 -2.84 -3.08
N ALA A 333 -18.19 -3.39 -2.78
CA ALA A 333 -17.36 -2.92 -1.66
C ALA A 333 -16.52 -1.68 -1.99
N LEU A 334 -16.54 -1.21 -3.24
CA LEU A 334 -15.62 -0.19 -3.77
C LEU A 334 -15.64 1.13 -2.99
N PRO A 335 -16.80 1.76 -2.70
CA PRO A 335 -16.82 3.01 -1.93
C PRO A 335 -16.11 2.87 -0.57
N LEU A 336 -16.26 1.74 0.13
CA LEU A 336 -15.61 1.49 1.41
C LEU A 336 -14.11 1.30 1.24
N LEU A 337 -13.70 0.49 0.27
CA LEU A 337 -12.28 0.25 -0.02
C LEU A 337 -11.54 1.56 -0.34
N TYR A 338 -12.14 2.43 -1.16
CA TYR A 338 -11.57 3.75 -1.48
C TYR A 338 -11.57 4.70 -0.26
N GLN A 339 -12.72 4.90 0.39
CA GLN A 339 -12.86 5.86 1.50
C GLN A 339 -12.00 5.48 2.72
N SER A 340 -11.85 4.19 2.99
CA SER A 340 -11.02 3.70 4.09
C SER A 340 -9.53 3.57 3.72
N GLY A 341 -9.14 3.82 2.46
CA GLY A 341 -7.74 3.90 2.03
C GLY A 341 -7.10 2.59 1.59
N TYR A 342 -7.89 1.54 1.32
CA TYR A 342 -7.39 0.29 0.73
C TYR A 342 -7.21 0.40 -0.78
N LEU A 343 -7.94 1.30 -1.43
CA LEU A 343 -7.78 1.65 -2.84
C LEU A 343 -7.53 3.15 -2.99
N THR A 344 -6.76 3.49 -3.99
CA THR A 344 -6.44 4.87 -4.36
C THR A 344 -6.38 5.04 -5.87
N ILE A 345 -6.42 6.28 -6.35
CA ILE A 345 -6.35 6.57 -7.78
C ILE A 345 -4.94 6.24 -8.30
N LYS A 346 -4.88 5.41 -9.33
CA LYS A 346 -3.65 5.06 -10.05
C LYS A 346 -3.57 5.76 -11.41
N ASP A 347 -4.71 5.95 -12.06
CA ASP A 347 -4.79 6.66 -13.33
C ASP A 347 -6.18 7.28 -13.54
N TYR A 348 -6.27 8.25 -14.46
CA TYR A 348 -7.51 8.91 -14.85
C TYR A 348 -7.57 9.04 -16.37
N ASP A 349 -8.64 8.51 -16.97
CA ASP A 349 -8.90 8.68 -18.39
C ASP A 349 -9.76 9.94 -18.63
N PRO A 350 -9.23 11.01 -19.25
CA PRO A 350 -9.98 12.23 -19.52
C PRO A 350 -11.13 12.03 -20.51
N LEU A 351 -11.05 11.02 -21.40
CA LEU A 351 -12.06 10.77 -22.42
C LEU A 351 -13.34 10.21 -21.81
N THR A 352 -13.21 9.13 -21.04
CA THR A 352 -14.35 8.51 -20.34
C THR A 352 -14.70 9.20 -19.04
N LYS A 353 -13.79 10.01 -18.49
CA LYS A 353 -13.84 10.56 -17.12
C LYS A 353 -13.86 9.47 -16.05
N GLY A 354 -13.35 8.29 -16.39
CA GLY A 354 -13.17 7.16 -15.48
C GLY A 354 -11.81 7.20 -14.78
N TYR A 355 -11.73 6.51 -13.66
CA TYR A 355 -10.53 6.36 -12.85
C TYR A 355 -10.16 4.89 -12.79
N PHE A 356 -8.86 4.63 -12.79
CA PHE A 356 -8.29 3.33 -12.45
C PHE A 356 -7.81 3.39 -11.01
N LEU A 357 -8.20 2.41 -10.22
CA LEU A 357 -7.84 2.28 -8.83
C LEU A 357 -6.98 1.05 -8.59
N GLY A 358 -6.13 1.14 -7.56
CA GLY A 358 -5.31 0.04 -7.10
C GLY A 358 -4.92 0.18 -5.64
N ILE A 359 -4.27 -0.84 -5.09
CA ILE A 359 -3.76 -0.80 -3.71
C ILE A 359 -2.62 0.24 -3.65
N PRO A 360 -2.60 1.15 -2.66
CA PRO A 360 -1.66 2.27 -2.62
C PRO A 360 -0.20 1.80 -2.58
N ASN A 361 0.14 0.92 -1.63
CA ASN A 361 1.53 0.53 -1.31
C ASN A 361 1.62 -0.86 -0.68
N LYS A 362 2.85 -1.24 -0.32
CA LYS A 362 3.18 -2.52 0.31
C LYS A 362 2.54 -2.72 1.68
N GLU A 363 2.49 -1.69 2.52
CA GLU A 363 1.90 -1.76 3.87
C GLU A 363 0.41 -2.13 3.80
N VAL A 364 -0.35 -1.44 2.95
CA VAL A 364 -1.78 -1.69 2.81
C VAL A 364 -2.05 -3.05 2.16
N ARG A 365 -1.20 -3.47 1.21
CA ARG A 365 -1.31 -4.80 0.59
C ARG A 365 -1.10 -5.90 1.63
N ALA A 366 0.02 -5.83 2.37
CA ALA A 366 0.37 -6.81 3.38
C ALA A 366 -0.76 -6.97 4.40
N GLY A 367 -1.17 -5.85 5.01
CA GLY A 367 -2.25 -5.85 6.00
C GLY A 367 -3.57 -6.39 5.44
N LEU A 368 -4.05 -5.88 4.30
CA LEU A 368 -5.33 -6.33 3.74
C LEU A 368 -5.34 -7.84 3.49
N MET A 369 -4.26 -8.38 2.94
CA MET A 369 -4.15 -9.82 2.66
C MET A 369 -4.07 -10.64 3.94
N GLU A 370 -3.35 -10.16 4.96
CA GLU A 370 -3.27 -10.80 6.28
C GLU A 370 -4.67 -10.95 6.91
N ASN A 371 -5.51 -9.91 6.91
CA ASN A 371 -6.87 -10.00 7.48
C ASN A 371 -7.85 -10.82 6.64
N LEU A 372 -7.63 -10.93 5.33
CA LEU A 372 -8.49 -11.74 4.47
C LEU A 372 -8.19 -13.22 4.63
N LEU A 373 -6.93 -13.60 4.85
CA LEU A 373 -6.48 -14.98 4.80
C LEU A 373 -7.18 -15.94 5.78
N PRO A 374 -7.46 -15.56 7.04
CA PRO A 374 -8.24 -16.39 7.97
C PRO A 374 -9.64 -16.71 7.46
N LEU A 375 -10.25 -15.85 6.65
CA LEU A 375 -11.59 -16.07 6.12
C LEU A 375 -11.64 -17.18 5.08
N TYR A 376 -10.53 -17.41 4.38
CA TYR A 376 -10.41 -18.45 3.37
C TYR A 376 -9.86 -19.76 3.95
N THR A 377 -9.14 -19.71 5.08
CA THR A 377 -8.36 -20.85 5.58
C THR A 377 -8.69 -21.28 7.01
N ASN A 378 -9.32 -20.43 7.83
CA ASN A 378 -9.52 -20.63 9.26
C ASN A 378 -8.23 -20.98 10.03
N LEU A 379 -7.07 -20.59 9.50
CA LEU A 379 -5.77 -20.76 10.14
C LEU A 379 -5.37 -19.45 10.85
N SER A 380 -4.51 -19.57 11.87
CA SER A 380 -3.91 -18.41 12.54
C SER A 380 -2.91 -17.70 11.62
N ASP A 381 -2.83 -16.37 11.71
CA ASP A 381 -1.92 -15.53 10.92
C ASP A 381 -0.47 -16.01 10.96
N GLY A 382 0.05 -16.34 12.14
CA GLY A 382 1.44 -16.81 12.31
C GLY A 382 1.75 -18.13 11.58
N THR A 383 0.77 -19.04 11.48
CA THR A 383 0.91 -20.30 10.73
C THR A 383 1.03 -20.00 9.24
N SER A 384 0.19 -19.10 8.74
CA SER A 384 0.14 -18.73 7.33
C SER A 384 1.33 -17.90 6.88
N LEU A 385 1.75 -16.91 7.66
CA LEU A 385 2.98 -16.13 7.44
C LEU A 385 4.21 -17.04 7.41
N GLY A 386 4.35 -17.91 8.41
CA GLY A 386 5.47 -18.85 8.49
C GLY A 386 5.48 -19.87 7.34
N PHE A 387 4.31 -20.28 6.84
CA PHE A 387 4.22 -21.08 5.62
C PHE A 387 4.66 -20.28 4.39
N ALA A 388 4.06 -19.12 4.13
CA ALA A 388 4.33 -18.30 2.94
C ALA A 388 5.84 -17.99 2.83
N ALA A 389 6.48 -17.62 3.94
CA ALA A 389 7.91 -17.32 3.98
C ALA A 389 8.77 -18.54 3.59
N ARG A 390 8.50 -19.70 4.19
CA ARG A 390 9.24 -20.94 3.90
C ARG A 390 8.98 -21.44 2.47
N PHE A 391 7.75 -21.28 1.99
CA PHE A 391 7.35 -21.63 0.63
C PHE A 391 8.10 -20.78 -0.40
N TYR A 392 8.08 -19.45 -0.23
CA TYR A 392 8.80 -18.53 -1.10
C TYR A 392 10.31 -18.77 -1.08
N GLN A 393 10.91 -18.93 0.11
CA GLN A 393 12.33 -19.27 0.24
C GLN A 393 12.69 -20.56 -0.50
N ALA A 394 11.86 -21.60 -0.38
CA ALA A 394 12.08 -22.86 -1.07
C ALA A 394 12.05 -22.68 -2.60
N LEU A 395 11.10 -21.91 -3.14
CA LEU A 395 11.06 -21.57 -4.57
C LEU A 395 12.28 -20.78 -5.02
N VAL A 396 12.65 -19.71 -4.31
CA VAL A 396 13.78 -18.83 -4.66
C VAL A 396 15.11 -19.58 -4.64
N TYR A 397 15.31 -20.48 -3.67
CA TYR A 397 16.50 -21.33 -3.60
C TYR A 397 16.45 -22.54 -4.54
N GLY A 398 15.42 -22.65 -5.39
CA GLY A 398 15.31 -23.70 -6.40
C GLY A 398 14.89 -25.06 -5.86
N ASN A 399 14.44 -25.15 -4.61
CA ASN A 399 13.92 -26.37 -4.00
C ASN A 399 12.40 -26.46 -4.17
N ILE A 400 11.97 -26.75 -5.40
CA ILE A 400 10.56 -26.79 -5.79
C ILE A 400 9.80 -27.90 -5.06
N ASP A 401 10.41 -29.08 -4.88
CA ASP A 401 9.78 -30.19 -4.16
C ASP A 401 9.50 -29.86 -2.69
N LYS A 402 10.42 -29.15 -2.02
CA LYS A 402 10.17 -28.65 -0.66
C LYS A 402 9.04 -27.62 -0.66
N ALA A 403 8.99 -26.72 -1.63
CA ALA A 403 7.90 -25.75 -1.75
C ALA A 403 6.54 -26.45 -1.90
N MET A 404 6.44 -27.43 -2.81
CA MET A 404 5.21 -28.18 -3.03
C MET A 404 4.81 -29.02 -1.81
N THR A 405 5.79 -29.61 -1.11
CA THR A 405 5.56 -30.33 0.15
C THR A 405 5.01 -29.40 1.24
N LEU A 406 5.58 -28.20 1.38
CA LEU A 406 5.07 -27.20 2.32
C LEU A 406 3.62 -26.82 1.96
N MET A 407 3.33 -26.62 0.68
CA MET A 407 1.99 -26.22 0.21
C MET A 407 0.97 -27.33 0.46
N LYS A 408 1.35 -28.58 0.23
CA LYS A 408 0.56 -29.76 0.59
C LYS A 408 0.25 -29.80 2.09
N SER A 409 1.26 -29.59 2.94
CA SER A 409 1.06 -29.53 4.39
C SER A 409 0.16 -28.38 4.82
N TYR A 410 0.28 -27.21 4.18
CA TYR A 410 -0.54 -26.05 4.49
C TYR A 410 -2.03 -26.29 4.18
N PHE A 411 -2.35 -26.70 2.95
CA PHE A 411 -3.75 -26.98 2.60
C PHE A 411 -4.34 -28.15 3.41
N ALA A 412 -3.53 -29.16 3.75
CA ALA A 412 -3.96 -30.26 4.62
C ALA A 412 -4.24 -29.82 6.07
N SER A 413 -3.70 -28.68 6.52
CA SER A 413 -3.93 -28.15 7.87
C SER A 413 -5.22 -27.35 8.01
N ILE A 414 -5.86 -26.96 6.90
CA ILE A 414 -7.12 -26.21 6.90
C ILE A 414 -8.21 -27.08 7.56
N PRO A 415 -8.79 -26.63 8.69
CA PRO A 415 -9.72 -27.46 9.46
C PRO A 415 -11.01 -27.73 8.69
N TYR A 416 -11.64 -28.86 9.02
CA TYR A 416 -13.00 -29.13 8.56
C TYR A 416 -13.96 -28.14 9.23
N PRO A 417 -14.82 -27.42 8.49
CA PRO A 417 -15.73 -26.46 9.10
C PRO A 417 -16.76 -27.15 9.99
N GLU A 418 -16.81 -26.79 11.28
CA GLU A 418 -17.90 -27.16 12.18
C GLU A 418 -19.10 -26.22 11.92
N GLY A 419 -20.29 -26.79 11.65
CA GLY A 419 -21.56 -26.02 11.63
C GLY A 419 -22.23 -25.74 10.27
N GLY A 420 -21.71 -26.22 9.15
CA GLY A 420 -22.43 -26.14 7.87
C GLY A 420 -21.63 -26.68 6.69
N LYS A 421 -22.15 -27.73 6.05
CA LYS A 421 -21.48 -28.45 4.94
C LYS A 421 -21.36 -27.65 3.64
N ASP A 422 -22.00 -26.48 3.50
CA ASP A 422 -22.35 -25.99 2.16
C ASP A 422 -21.56 -24.76 1.64
N VAL A 423 -20.84 -23.99 2.47
CA VAL A 423 -20.18 -22.74 1.98
C VAL A 423 -18.68 -22.90 1.70
N LEU A 424 -17.89 -23.36 2.68
CA LEU A 424 -16.45 -23.60 2.48
C LEU A 424 -16.18 -24.87 1.64
N ALA A 425 -17.06 -25.87 1.72
CA ALA A 425 -16.92 -27.10 0.94
C ALA A 425 -17.29 -26.92 -0.54
N ASP A 426 -18.14 -25.95 -0.90
CA ASP A 426 -18.38 -25.59 -2.31
C ASP A 426 -17.28 -24.70 -2.87
N MET A 427 -16.68 -23.83 -2.06
CA MET A 427 -15.52 -23.03 -2.47
C MET A 427 -14.30 -23.91 -2.77
N GLN A 428 -14.00 -24.91 -1.94
CA GLN A 428 -12.84 -25.83 -2.12
C GLN A 428 -12.97 -26.81 -3.31
N LYS A 429 -14.12 -26.85 -3.98
CA LYS A 429 -14.33 -27.60 -5.24
C LYS A 429 -13.92 -26.80 -6.48
N ASN A 430 -13.55 -25.53 -6.32
CA ASN A 430 -13.26 -24.62 -7.43
C ASN A 430 -11.76 -24.29 -7.49
N GLU A 431 -11.15 -24.37 -8.68
CA GLU A 431 -9.74 -23.99 -8.93
C GLU A 431 -9.47 -22.56 -8.43
N TYR A 432 -10.46 -21.69 -8.61
CA TYR A 432 -10.46 -20.30 -8.15
C TYR A 432 -10.19 -20.13 -6.65
N TYR A 433 -10.63 -21.06 -5.79
CA TYR A 433 -10.35 -20.97 -4.35
C TYR A 433 -8.85 -21.11 -4.07
N TYR A 434 -8.20 -22.10 -4.70
CA TYR A 434 -6.77 -22.34 -4.53
C TYR A 434 -5.95 -21.20 -5.14
N GLU A 435 -6.35 -20.69 -6.31
CA GLU A 435 -5.79 -19.46 -6.91
C GLU A 435 -5.84 -18.28 -5.94
N THR A 436 -7.01 -18.05 -5.33
CA THR A 436 -7.24 -16.92 -4.41
C THR A 436 -6.39 -17.06 -3.14
N VAL A 437 -6.36 -18.24 -2.52
CA VAL A 437 -5.53 -18.48 -1.33
C VAL A 437 -4.06 -18.28 -1.66
N PHE A 438 -3.60 -18.79 -2.81
CA PHE A 438 -2.24 -18.61 -3.29
C PHE A 438 -1.88 -17.13 -3.50
N TYR A 439 -2.77 -16.38 -4.16
CA TYR A 439 -2.62 -14.94 -4.36
C TYR A 439 -2.51 -14.18 -3.04
N ILE A 440 -3.43 -14.41 -2.09
CA ILE A 440 -3.45 -13.71 -0.80
C ILE A 440 -2.14 -13.96 -0.05
N MET A 441 -1.69 -15.21 0.04
CA MET A 441 -0.47 -15.56 0.79
C MET A 441 0.80 -14.89 0.25
N LEU A 442 0.98 -14.88 -1.07
CA LEU A 442 2.17 -14.29 -1.69
C LEU A 442 2.07 -12.76 -1.76
N SER A 443 0.87 -12.22 -1.98
CA SER A 443 0.62 -10.78 -1.95
C SER A 443 0.84 -10.19 -0.55
N MET A 444 0.51 -10.92 0.51
CA MET A 444 0.80 -10.54 1.90
C MET A 444 2.31 -10.35 2.13
N MET A 445 3.14 -11.14 1.44
CA MET A 445 4.60 -11.03 1.48
C MET A 445 5.17 -9.99 0.49
N ASN A 446 4.31 -9.19 -0.15
CA ASN A 446 4.68 -8.27 -1.23
C ASN A 446 5.43 -8.94 -2.39
N ILE A 447 5.18 -10.23 -2.60
CA ILE A 447 5.69 -10.96 -3.75
C ILE A 447 4.74 -10.67 -4.91
N ALA A 448 5.30 -10.17 -6.01
CA ALA A 448 4.52 -9.91 -7.21
C ALA A 448 3.97 -11.23 -7.76
N VAL A 449 2.65 -11.38 -7.64
CA VAL A 449 1.88 -12.49 -8.19
C VAL A 449 0.75 -11.91 -9.02
N LEU A 450 0.59 -12.45 -10.22
CA LEU A 450 -0.57 -12.20 -11.05
C LEU A 450 -1.36 -13.51 -11.14
N THR A 451 -2.64 -13.48 -10.83
CA THR A 451 -3.53 -14.60 -11.14
C THR A 451 -4.24 -14.36 -12.46
N GLN A 452 -4.76 -15.43 -13.05
CA GLN A 452 -5.67 -15.31 -14.19
C GLN A 452 -5.07 -14.53 -15.37
N VAL A 453 -3.78 -14.74 -15.63
CA VAL A 453 -3.01 -13.99 -16.63
C VAL A 453 -3.47 -14.37 -18.03
N LYS A 454 -4.21 -13.48 -18.68
CA LYS A 454 -4.75 -13.67 -20.03
C LYS A 454 -3.63 -13.57 -21.07
N SER A 455 -3.62 -14.53 -21.98
CA SER A 455 -2.83 -14.55 -23.21
C SER A 455 -3.75 -14.75 -24.41
N CYS A 456 -3.23 -14.59 -25.62
CA CYS A 456 -4.01 -14.80 -26.85
C CYS A 456 -4.58 -16.23 -27.00
N ARG A 457 -4.07 -17.20 -26.23
CA ARG A 457 -4.42 -18.63 -26.35
C ARG A 457 -5.12 -19.21 -25.14
N GLY A 458 -5.23 -18.47 -24.04
CA GLY A 458 -5.82 -18.94 -22.79
C GLY A 458 -5.38 -18.09 -21.60
N ARG A 459 -5.52 -18.63 -20.40
CA ARG A 459 -5.22 -17.94 -19.15
C ARG A 459 -4.43 -18.83 -18.20
N ALA A 460 -3.27 -18.37 -17.72
CA ALA A 460 -2.52 -19.05 -16.68
C ALA A 460 -3.15 -18.77 -15.31
N ASP A 461 -3.14 -19.76 -14.43
CA ASP A 461 -3.78 -19.64 -13.10
C ASP A 461 -3.01 -18.68 -12.19
N ALA A 462 -1.68 -18.80 -12.13
CA ALA A 462 -0.84 -17.83 -11.45
C ALA A 462 0.56 -17.68 -12.06
N VAL A 463 1.12 -16.48 -11.97
CA VAL A 463 2.51 -16.16 -12.33
C VAL A 463 3.16 -15.44 -11.16
N MET A 464 4.22 -16.01 -10.60
CA MET A 464 5.00 -15.42 -9.51
C MET A 464 6.34 -14.92 -10.01
N PHE A 465 6.68 -13.69 -9.66
CA PHE A 465 7.94 -13.05 -9.99
C PHE A 465 8.87 -13.03 -8.77
N SER A 466 10.05 -13.61 -8.92
CA SER A 466 11.16 -13.49 -7.95
C SER A 466 12.33 -12.71 -8.57
N PRO A 467 13.36 -12.34 -7.79
CA PRO A 467 14.52 -11.60 -8.30
C PRO A 467 15.24 -12.28 -9.48
N HIS A 468 15.20 -13.62 -9.54
CA HIS A 468 15.99 -14.39 -10.52
C HIS A 468 15.17 -15.41 -11.32
N THR A 469 13.91 -15.65 -10.95
CA THR A 469 13.07 -16.68 -11.54
C THR A 469 11.61 -16.21 -11.69
N ILE A 470 10.98 -16.51 -12.82
CA ILE A 470 9.55 -16.39 -13.04
C ILE A 470 8.96 -17.80 -12.99
N PHE A 471 7.95 -17.97 -12.15
CA PHE A 471 7.24 -19.23 -11.98
C PHE A 471 5.84 -19.09 -12.58
N VAL A 472 5.47 -19.99 -13.48
CA VAL A 472 4.11 -20.09 -14.02
C VAL A 472 3.48 -21.34 -13.47
N PHE A 473 2.34 -21.17 -12.81
CA PHE A 473 1.59 -22.21 -12.16
C PHE A 473 0.31 -22.50 -12.94
N GLU A 474 -0.01 -23.78 -13.05
CA GLU A 474 -1.30 -24.26 -13.52
C GLU A 474 -1.82 -25.27 -12.49
N ILE A 475 -3.06 -25.09 -12.08
CA ILE A 475 -3.75 -25.87 -11.09
C ILE A 475 -4.80 -26.72 -11.80
N LYS A 476 -4.94 -27.98 -11.38
CA LYS A 476 -6.04 -28.86 -11.81
C LYS A 476 -6.68 -29.56 -10.63
N ILE A 477 -8.01 -29.63 -10.65
CA ILE A 477 -8.77 -30.40 -9.66
C ILE A 477 -9.07 -31.82 -10.17
N ASN A 478 -8.74 -32.82 -9.36
CA ASN A 478 -8.98 -34.25 -9.60
C ASN A 478 -8.43 -34.74 -10.96
N LYS A 479 -7.33 -34.15 -11.43
CA LYS A 479 -6.63 -34.53 -12.67
C LYS A 479 -5.11 -34.56 -12.44
N PRO A 480 -4.35 -35.36 -13.19
CA PRO A 480 -2.91 -35.46 -13.04
C PRO A 480 -2.18 -34.13 -13.24
N ALA A 481 -1.08 -33.90 -12.49
CA ALA A 481 -0.28 -32.68 -12.63
C ALA A 481 0.35 -32.54 -14.03
N LYS A 482 0.60 -33.67 -14.70
CA LYS A 482 1.05 -33.72 -16.09
C LYS A 482 0.11 -33.00 -17.06
N GLU A 483 -1.21 -33.06 -16.84
CA GLU A 483 -2.18 -32.34 -17.68
C GLU A 483 -2.06 -30.83 -17.49
N ALA A 484 -1.87 -30.38 -16.24
CA ALA A 484 -1.62 -28.97 -15.94
C ALA A 484 -0.35 -28.47 -16.64
N LEU A 485 0.74 -29.24 -16.56
CA LEU A 485 2.00 -28.89 -17.21
C LEU A 485 1.88 -28.87 -18.75
N ALA A 486 1.11 -29.79 -19.32
CA ALA A 486 0.83 -29.84 -20.76
C ALA A 486 0.00 -28.64 -21.23
N GLN A 487 -0.95 -28.18 -20.41
CA GLN A 487 -1.74 -26.98 -20.71
C GLN A 487 -0.86 -25.72 -20.78
N ILE A 488 0.11 -25.56 -19.88
CA ILE A 488 1.08 -24.46 -19.93
C ILE A 488 1.80 -24.43 -21.29
N ASP A 489 2.20 -25.60 -21.79
CA ASP A 489 2.88 -25.73 -23.09
C ASP A 489 1.95 -25.46 -24.28
N GLU A 490 0.78 -26.10 -24.32
CA GLU A 490 -0.18 -25.98 -25.42
C GLU A 490 -0.63 -24.53 -25.61
N LYS A 491 -0.90 -23.86 -24.49
CA LYS A 491 -1.39 -22.48 -24.48
C LYS A 491 -0.25 -21.46 -24.57
N GLY A 492 1.00 -21.88 -24.40
CA GLY A 492 2.17 -21.03 -24.51
C GLY A 492 2.25 -19.95 -23.43
N TYR A 493 1.83 -20.26 -22.21
CA TYR A 493 1.81 -19.27 -21.12
C TYR A 493 3.19 -18.74 -20.71
N MET A 494 4.26 -19.45 -21.09
CA MET A 494 5.64 -19.03 -20.88
C MET A 494 6.12 -17.99 -21.90
N VAL A 495 5.49 -17.92 -23.08
CA VAL A 495 5.94 -17.11 -24.23
C VAL A 495 6.11 -15.62 -23.88
N PRO A 496 5.19 -14.97 -23.13
CA PRO A 496 5.37 -13.56 -22.75
C PRO A 496 6.64 -13.27 -21.94
N PHE A 497 7.25 -14.29 -21.34
CA PHE A 497 8.40 -14.17 -20.43
C PHE A 497 9.71 -14.70 -21.03
N GLU A 498 9.71 -15.15 -22.29
CA GLU A 498 10.91 -15.68 -22.96
C GLU A 498 12.02 -14.63 -23.06
N ALA A 499 11.64 -13.38 -23.37
CA ALA A 499 12.52 -12.23 -23.39
C ALA A 499 13.01 -11.80 -22.00
N ASP A 500 12.45 -12.38 -20.93
CA ASP A 500 12.92 -12.28 -19.55
C ASP A 500 14.46 -12.35 -19.47
N GLU A 501 15.13 -11.85 -18.44
CA GLU A 501 16.49 -12.32 -18.11
C GLU A 501 16.45 -13.40 -17.03
N ARG A 502 15.37 -13.44 -16.26
CA ARG A 502 15.12 -14.41 -15.20
C ARG A 502 14.95 -15.81 -15.76
N LYS A 503 15.28 -16.81 -14.93
CA LYS A 503 14.97 -18.23 -15.19
C LYS A 503 13.46 -18.42 -15.31
N LEU A 504 13.04 -19.35 -16.16
CA LEU A 504 11.62 -19.66 -16.33
C LEU A 504 11.36 -21.06 -15.77
N VAL A 505 10.37 -21.16 -14.88
CA VAL A 505 9.95 -22.43 -14.29
C VAL A 505 8.46 -22.57 -14.47
N LYS A 506 8.01 -23.70 -15.00
CA LYS A 506 6.59 -24.06 -15.05
C LYS A 506 6.30 -25.15 -14.04
N ILE A 507 5.17 -25.04 -13.35
CA ILE A 507 4.76 -25.94 -12.27
C ILE A 507 3.29 -26.30 -12.49
N GLY A 508 3.01 -27.58 -12.73
CA GLY A 508 1.67 -28.14 -12.75
C GLY A 508 1.35 -28.74 -11.38
N ILE A 509 0.19 -28.41 -10.82
CA ILE A 509 -0.23 -28.85 -9.48
C ILE A 509 -1.59 -29.57 -9.59
N SER A 510 -1.69 -30.74 -9.00
CA SER A 510 -2.93 -31.49 -8.87
C SER A 510 -3.48 -31.38 -7.45
N PHE A 511 -4.67 -30.81 -7.31
CA PHE A 511 -5.44 -30.83 -6.07
C PHE A 511 -6.52 -31.89 -6.13
N SER A 512 -6.78 -32.50 -4.98
CA SER A 512 -7.89 -33.42 -4.82
C SER A 512 -8.94 -32.86 -3.90
N THR A 513 -10.19 -32.92 -4.33
CA THR A 513 -11.33 -32.55 -3.48
C THR A 513 -11.59 -33.58 -2.38
N GLU A 514 -11.10 -34.81 -2.54
CA GLU A 514 -11.23 -35.87 -1.55
C GLU A 514 -10.24 -35.68 -0.41
N THR A 515 -8.94 -35.56 -0.73
CA THR A 515 -7.88 -35.37 0.27
C THR A 515 -7.70 -33.89 0.67
N ARG A 516 -8.36 -32.97 -0.05
CA ARG A 516 -8.37 -31.51 0.19
C ARG A 516 -6.98 -30.88 0.22
N THR A 517 -6.06 -31.48 -0.50
CA THR A 517 -4.69 -31.02 -0.60
C THR A 517 -4.09 -31.45 -1.94
N ILE A 518 -2.82 -31.16 -2.12
CA ILE A 518 -2.06 -31.54 -3.30
C ILE A 518 -1.81 -33.03 -3.29
N GLU A 519 -2.22 -33.72 -4.36
CA GLU A 519 -1.94 -35.14 -4.56
C GLU A 519 -0.67 -35.34 -5.39
N ASP A 520 -0.43 -34.50 -6.38
CA ASP A 520 0.66 -34.63 -7.35
C ASP A 520 1.15 -33.26 -7.82
N TRP A 521 2.42 -33.18 -8.23
CA TRP A 521 3.00 -32.00 -8.87
C TRP A 521 4.09 -32.39 -9.88
N GLU A 522 4.15 -31.66 -10.97
CA GLU A 522 5.24 -31.75 -11.94
C GLU A 522 5.82 -30.37 -12.20
N TYR A 523 7.12 -30.27 -12.45
CA TYR A 523 7.73 -29.02 -12.85
C TYR A 523 8.81 -29.22 -13.90
N ARG A 524 9.06 -28.17 -14.68
CA ARG A 524 10.25 -28.09 -15.53
C ARG A 524 10.90 -26.73 -15.40
N ILE A 525 12.21 -26.77 -15.20
CA ILE A 525 13.08 -25.60 -15.29
C ILE A 525 13.46 -25.46 -16.76
N LEU A 526 13.10 -24.33 -17.36
CA LEU A 526 13.53 -24.00 -18.71
C LEU A 526 14.89 -23.32 -18.59
N ASP A 527 15.93 -24.07 -18.91
CA ASP A 527 17.22 -23.46 -19.18
C ASP A 527 17.04 -22.57 -20.40
N LYS A 528 17.14 -21.25 -20.19
CA LYS A 528 17.38 -20.35 -21.32
C LYS A 528 18.64 -20.86 -21.96
N ALA A 529 18.54 -21.37 -23.19
CA ALA A 529 19.71 -21.67 -24.00
C ALA A 529 20.62 -20.47 -23.86
N SER A 530 21.77 -20.66 -23.22
CA SER A 530 22.64 -19.55 -22.90
C SER A 530 22.94 -18.82 -24.20
N THR A 531 22.35 -17.64 -24.39
CA THR A 531 22.87 -16.64 -25.31
C THR A 531 24.14 -16.07 -24.69
N LYS A 532 25.10 -16.95 -24.39
CA LYS A 532 26.49 -16.56 -24.52
C LYS A 532 26.62 -16.18 -25.99
N PRO A 533 27.03 -14.96 -26.34
CA PRO A 533 27.42 -14.70 -27.71
C PRO A 533 28.48 -15.75 -28.04
N THR A 534 28.16 -16.65 -28.97
CA THR A 534 29.18 -17.43 -29.65
C THR A 534 30.06 -16.39 -30.30
N LEU A 535 31.20 -16.08 -29.66
CA LEU A 535 32.30 -15.40 -30.31
C LEU A 535 32.56 -16.21 -31.59
N LYS A 536 32.11 -15.69 -32.73
CA LYS A 536 32.62 -16.14 -34.03
C LYS A 536 34.13 -16.11 -33.87
N LYS A 537 34.79 -17.26 -33.98
CA LYS A 537 36.25 -17.30 -34.05
C LYS A 537 36.65 -16.32 -35.15
N ALA A 538 37.47 -15.33 -34.81
CA ALA A 538 37.86 -14.24 -35.71
C ALA A 538 38.66 -14.73 -36.94
N TYR A 539 39.04 -16.01 -36.99
CA TYR A 539 39.80 -16.63 -38.05
C TYR A 539 39.58 -18.16 -38.04
N SER A 540 39.73 -18.77 -39.21
CA SER A 540 39.81 -20.21 -39.43
C SER A 540 41.25 -20.74 -39.19
N VAL A 541 41.38 -22.04 -38.92
CA VAL A 541 42.70 -22.69 -38.76
C VAL A 541 43.55 -22.58 -40.04
N GLU A 542 42.88 -22.58 -41.20
CA GLU A 542 43.52 -22.43 -42.51
C GLU A 542 44.07 -21.02 -42.73
N GLU A 543 43.38 -19.97 -42.27
CA GLU A 543 43.87 -18.58 -42.33
C GLU A 543 45.12 -18.38 -41.47
N LYS A 544 45.16 -18.95 -40.26
CA LYS A 544 46.37 -18.86 -39.41
C LYS A 544 47.55 -19.69 -39.90
N ARG A 545 47.31 -20.76 -40.66
CA ARG A 545 48.38 -21.54 -41.30
C ARG A 545 49.04 -20.81 -42.47
N LYS A 546 48.39 -19.79 -43.04
CA LYS A 546 49.02 -18.91 -44.04
C LYS A 546 50.06 -17.95 -43.43
N GLU A 547 49.86 -17.53 -42.18
CA GLU A 547 50.78 -16.64 -41.45
C GLU A 547 51.86 -17.42 -40.68
N HIS A 548 51.53 -18.63 -40.23
CA HIS A 548 52.38 -19.50 -39.42
C HIS A 548 52.19 -20.94 -39.89
N GLY A 549 53.07 -21.44 -40.77
CA GLY A 549 52.92 -22.75 -41.43
C GLY A 549 52.68 -23.93 -40.47
N ASN A 550 53.29 -23.87 -39.28
CA ASN A 550 53.18 -24.89 -38.25
C ASN A 550 52.15 -24.57 -37.16
N ALA A 551 51.26 -23.59 -37.39
CA ALA A 551 50.19 -23.27 -36.45
C ALA A 551 49.26 -24.46 -36.21
N TYR A 552 49.01 -24.74 -34.92
CA TYR A 552 48.16 -25.82 -34.45
C TYR A 552 48.65 -27.25 -34.79
N LEU A 553 49.90 -27.41 -35.23
CA LEU A 553 50.52 -28.74 -35.25
C LEU A 553 50.76 -29.23 -33.80
N PRO A 554 50.63 -30.53 -33.53
CA PRO A 554 51.00 -31.12 -32.25
C PRO A 554 52.44 -30.76 -31.85
N TRP A 555 52.72 -30.74 -30.56
CA TRP A 555 54.07 -30.60 -30.04
C TRP A 555 54.66 -32.00 -29.87
N GLU A 556 55.56 -32.38 -30.78
CA GLU A 556 56.33 -33.62 -30.71
C GLU A 556 57.65 -33.38 -29.99
N LYS A 557 58.30 -34.47 -29.57
CA LYS A 557 59.49 -34.41 -28.72
C LYS A 557 60.64 -33.63 -29.38
N GLU A 558 60.85 -33.79 -30.69
CA GLU A 558 61.87 -33.02 -31.42
C GLU A 558 61.56 -31.51 -31.41
N ALA A 559 60.28 -31.13 -31.50
CA ALA A 559 59.88 -29.72 -31.47
C ALA A 559 60.06 -29.09 -30.09
N ASP A 560 59.85 -29.85 -29.01
CA ASP A 560 60.12 -29.40 -27.65
C ASP A 560 61.63 -29.23 -27.41
N ASP A 561 62.46 -30.17 -27.89
CA ASP A 561 63.91 -30.10 -27.76
C ASP A 561 64.50 -28.88 -28.50
N ILE A 562 63.99 -28.58 -29.70
CA ILE A 562 64.35 -27.39 -30.47
C ILE A 562 63.93 -26.10 -29.76
N LEU A 563 62.71 -26.08 -29.20
CA LEU A 563 62.20 -24.93 -28.45
C LEU A 563 63.05 -24.64 -27.20
N ILE A 564 63.39 -25.68 -26.43
CA ILE A 564 64.26 -25.57 -25.24
C ILE A 564 65.63 -25.05 -25.63
N LYS A 565 66.23 -25.61 -26.69
CA LYS A 565 67.55 -25.20 -27.19
C LYS A 565 67.56 -23.72 -27.55
N PHE A 566 66.61 -23.24 -28.36
CA PHE A 566 66.57 -21.84 -28.77
C PHE A 566 66.32 -20.87 -27.61
N TYR A 567 65.53 -21.28 -26.62
CA TYR A 567 65.33 -20.47 -25.42
C TYR A 567 66.61 -20.39 -24.58
N ASN A 568 67.32 -21.50 -24.39
CA ASN A 568 68.58 -21.55 -23.65
C ASN A 568 69.74 -20.80 -24.35
N GLU A 569 69.69 -20.70 -25.68
CA GLU A 569 70.58 -19.85 -26.48
C GLU A 569 70.26 -18.35 -26.35
N GLY A 570 69.25 -17.97 -25.56
CA GLY A 570 68.88 -16.58 -25.28
C GLY A 570 68.02 -15.91 -26.36
N LYS A 571 67.48 -16.67 -27.32
CA LYS A 571 66.61 -16.11 -28.36
C LYS A 571 65.30 -15.60 -27.78
N LYS A 572 64.82 -14.46 -28.28
CA LYS A 572 63.55 -13.88 -27.84
C LYS A 572 62.37 -14.70 -28.38
N ILE A 573 61.26 -14.77 -27.63
CA ILE A 573 60.04 -15.52 -28.00
C ILE A 573 59.51 -15.15 -29.40
N LYS A 574 59.63 -13.87 -29.80
CA LYS A 574 59.27 -13.42 -31.15
C LYS A 574 60.10 -14.12 -32.24
N GLU A 575 61.39 -14.27 -32.00
CA GLU A 575 62.36 -14.84 -32.93
C GLU A 575 62.18 -16.36 -33.03
N ILE A 576 61.94 -17.02 -31.89
CA ILE A 576 61.60 -18.46 -31.83
C ILE A 576 60.30 -18.75 -32.59
N ALA A 577 59.29 -17.88 -32.44
CA ALA A 577 58.01 -18.00 -33.14
C ALA A 577 58.15 -17.93 -34.67
N GLU A 578 59.04 -17.06 -35.17
CA GLU A 578 59.34 -16.94 -36.59
C GLU A 578 60.11 -18.17 -37.10
N ILE A 579 61.15 -18.63 -36.38
CA ILE A 579 61.96 -19.80 -36.77
C ILE A 579 61.14 -21.10 -36.77
N MET A 580 60.26 -21.28 -35.79
CA MET A 580 59.43 -22.49 -35.69
C MET A 580 58.12 -22.39 -36.48
N GLU A 581 57.88 -21.26 -37.16
CA GLU A 581 56.63 -20.94 -37.87
C GLU A 581 55.37 -21.17 -37.02
N ARG A 582 55.43 -20.78 -35.74
CA ARG A 582 54.33 -20.92 -34.77
C ARG A 582 54.01 -19.57 -34.16
N SER A 583 52.75 -19.35 -33.76
CA SER A 583 52.37 -18.09 -33.10
C SER A 583 53.13 -17.88 -31.78
N ARG A 584 53.45 -16.62 -31.44
CA ARG A 584 54.13 -16.27 -30.18
C ARG A 584 53.42 -16.81 -28.94
N GLY A 585 52.08 -16.81 -28.95
CA GLY A 585 51.28 -17.37 -27.87
C GLY A 585 51.46 -18.88 -27.70
N ALA A 586 51.64 -19.62 -28.81
CA ALA A 586 51.91 -21.05 -28.76
C ALA A 586 53.30 -21.35 -28.17
N ILE A 587 54.32 -20.57 -28.55
CA ILE A 587 55.67 -20.66 -27.98
C ILE A 587 55.64 -20.37 -26.47
N TYR A 588 55.02 -19.25 -26.07
CA TYR A 588 54.91 -18.84 -24.67
C TYR A 588 54.17 -19.92 -23.83
N SER A 589 53.02 -20.38 -24.32
CA SER A 589 52.22 -21.41 -23.63
C SER A 589 52.98 -22.73 -23.49
N ARG A 590 53.79 -23.11 -24.49
CA ARG A 590 54.57 -24.35 -24.43
C ARG A 590 55.76 -24.24 -23.48
N LEU A 591 56.52 -23.15 -23.51
CA LEU A 591 57.61 -22.89 -22.56
C LEU A 591 57.10 -22.90 -21.11
N LYS A 592 55.90 -22.34 -20.87
CA LYS A 592 55.24 -22.38 -19.56
C LYS A 592 54.84 -23.80 -19.14
N LYS A 593 54.30 -24.61 -20.07
CA LYS A 593 53.99 -26.02 -19.80
C LYS A 593 55.23 -26.89 -19.54
N LEU A 594 56.36 -26.55 -20.16
CA LEU A 594 57.65 -27.22 -19.94
C LEU A 594 58.38 -26.72 -18.68
N GLY A 595 57.81 -25.75 -17.95
CA GLY A 595 58.38 -25.21 -16.71
C GLY A 595 59.60 -24.31 -16.90
N ILE A 596 59.82 -23.81 -18.11
CA ILE A 596 61.00 -23.01 -18.47
C ILE A 596 60.78 -21.52 -18.17
N ILE A 597 59.52 -21.08 -18.26
CA ILE A 597 59.07 -19.72 -17.92
C ILE A 597 57.82 -19.79 -17.04
N ASN A 598 57.60 -18.76 -16.24
CA ASN A 598 56.44 -18.67 -15.34
C ASN A 598 55.17 -18.15 -16.02
#